data_AF-A0AAF1C1M2-F1
#
_entry.id   AF-A0AAF1C1M2-F1
#
_cell.length_a   1.000
_cell.length_b   1.000
_cell.length_c   1.000
_cell.angle_alpha   90.00
_cell.angle_beta   90.00
_cell.angle_gamma   90.00
#
_symmetry.space_group_name_H-M   'P 1'
#
loop_
_entity.id
_entity.type
_entity.pdbx_description
1 polymer ?
#
loop_
_entity_poly.entity_id
_entity_poly.type
_entity_poly.pdbx_seq_one_letter_code
_entity_poly.pdbx_strand_id
1 'polypeptide(L)'
;MTTVPTVPPADVRAADASPADASPAGASPADASPADARPTGAHPAGTHPAGTHPAGTHPAGTQPTGAHPTAATSTSAAATRHVPGASAHRTAVVWVPDWPVVAAMRAAEVPAQQPAAVHDGRRIVASSAPARSQGVRRGMRLRTAQECCPELELLPVDDARDTRDFEPVAVAVETLVAGLEIARPGLILLPALGASRYHGSEEELARRLVETVAERTGHESQVGIADGILASLLAARTALLLPPGQTAQFLATHPLDALLHAATSPDAVDETRELVHLWTRLGLRTLADLSALAEADVHTRFGERGRWAHRMARGADLRPPARRRLEPDIGVETALDPPVERVDTAAFVARSLAEDLYALVLERSVTCSRLRISAHTESGLALSRTWRTDDGALGGLSAARITDRVRWQLEGWLSATGVRGEGDPEPSPLVRLAITAEGVVAAGAQQGRLWGAASGDELRARRVTERVQGILGGDGVLSATLQGGRSARDQVHLVPWGDTHPAPRALDRPWPGQLPQPAPATVPAEPADVTLLDAQGEPVLVNVRLATSGEPAVLVTASGRHRVTGWAGPWPLAERWWGETAQRRVYVQVVLDDDTALLLACTGGQWTCEALYD
;
A
#
# COMPACT_ATOMS: atom_id res chain seq x y z
N MET A 1 -75.37 -5.94 13.05
CA MET A 1 -75.98 -5.82 11.70
C MET A 1 -74.95 -6.25 10.69
N THR A 2 -75.41 -7.11 9.80
CA THR A 2 -74.69 -8.00 8.88
C THR A 2 -73.92 -7.23 7.80
N THR A 3 -72.63 -7.50 7.65
CA THR A 3 -71.85 -7.13 6.45
C THR A 3 -71.78 -8.34 5.51
N VAL A 4 -72.26 -8.13 4.29
CA VAL A 4 -72.29 -9.09 3.16
C VAL A 4 -70.92 -9.07 2.45
N PRO A 5 -70.45 -10.21 1.88
CA PRO A 5 -69.08 -10.37 1.36
C PRO A 5 -68.98 -10.10 -0.15
N THR A 6 -67.75 -10.01 -0.68
CA THR A 6 -67.51 -10.11 -2.13
C THR A 6 -66.17 -10.80 -2.42
N VAL A 7 -66.23 -11.83 -3.26
CA VAL A 7 -65.14 -12.69 -3.78
C VAL A 7 -65.09 -12.48 -5.33
N PRO A 8 -63.93 -12.64 -6.01
CA PRO A 8 -63.55 -11.91 -7.24
C PRO A 8 -63.83 -12.69 -8.54
N PRO A 9 -63.38 -12.18 -9.71
CA PRO A 9 -62.61 -13.08 -10.58
C PRO A 9 -61.49 -12.46 -11.45
N ALA A 10 -60.44 -13.29 -11.59
CA ALA A 10 -59.77 -13.77 -12.81
C ALA A 10 -58.81 -12.90 -13.66
N ASP A 11 -57.60 -13.47 -13.77
CA ASP A 11 -56.49 -13.21 -14.69
C ASP A 11 -56.84 -13.33 -16.18
N VAL A 12 -56.20 -12.49 -17.00
CA VAL A 12 -55.92 -12.77 -18.42
C VAL A 12 -54.48 -12.37 -18.75
N ARG A 13 -53.67 -13.36 -19.17
CA ARG A 13 -52.32 -13.20 -19.74
C ARG A 13 -52.39 -12.67 -21.18
N ALA A 14 -51.41 -11.86 -21.57
CA ALA A 14 -51.10 -11.53 -22.97
C ALA A 14 -49.63 -11.83 -23.28
N ALA A 15 -49.40 -12.31 -24.49
CA ALA A 15 -48.21 -13.01 -24.98
C ALA A 15 -47.19 -12.11 -25.68
N ASP A 16 -45.99 -12.68 -25.87
CA ASP A 16 -44.84 -12.21 -26.65
C ASP A 16 -45.14 -11.76 -28.09
N ALA A 17 -44.48 -10.69 -28.53
CA ALA A 17 -44.04 -10.50 -29.92
C ALA A 17 -42.89 -9.47 -30.01
N SER A 18 -41.73 -9.90 -30.53
CA SER A 18 -40.63 -9.03 -30.99
C SER A 18 -40.98 -8.32 -32.32
N PRO A 19 -40.25 -7.25 -32.66
CA PRO A 19 -39.96 -6.96 -34.07
C PRO A 19 -38.47 -6.78 -34.36
N ALA A 20 -38.11 -7.18 -35.58
CA ALA A 20 -36.80 -7.16 -36.19
C ALA A 20 -36.51 -5.88 -37.01
N ASP A 21 -35.21 -5.70 -37.28
CA ASP A 21 -34.50 -4.94 -38.32
C ASP A 21 -35.26 -4.06 -39.32
N ALA A 22 -34.81 -2.80 -39.42
CA ALA A 22 -34.70 -2.07 -40.68
C ALA A 22 -33.61 -0.98 -40.61
N SER A 23 -32.56 -1.12 -41.42
CA SER A 23 -31.53 -0.11 -41.70
C SER A 23 -31.99 0.91 -42.75
N PRO A 24 -31.31 2.08 -42.86
CA PRO A 24 -31.08 2.69 -44.17
C PRO A 24 -29.60 3.00 -44.43
N ALA A 25 -29.15 2.68 -45.65
CA ALA A 25 -27.97 3.24 -46.32
C ALA A 25 -28.17 4.75 -46.57
N GLY A 26 -27.20 5.64 -46.81
CA GLY A 26 -25.76 5.59 -47.09
C GLY A 26 -25.44 6.85 -47.92
N ALA A 27 -24.46 7.67 -47.53
CA ALA A 27 -23.84 8.69 -48.39
C ALA A 27 -22.51 9.17 -47.78
N SER A 28 -21.40 8.87 -48.46
CA SER A 28 -20.07 9.46 -48.22
C SER A 28 -19.90 10.77 -48.98
N PRO A 29 -18.93 11.60 -48.55
CA PRO A 29 -18.00 12.16 -49.53
C PRO A 29 -16.53 11.92 -49.14
N ALA A 30 -15.72 11.88 -50.19
CA ALA A 30 -14.34 11.42 -50.25
C ALA A 30 -13.28 12.46 -49.83
N ASP A 31 -12.09 11.91 -49.59
CA ASP A 31 -10.73 12.46 -49.62
C ASP A 31 -10.50 13.93 -49.96
N ALA A 32 -9.75 14.61 -49.07
CA ALA A 32 -8.68 15.53 -49.44
C ALA A 32 -7.69 15.72 -48.27
N SER A 33 -6.52 15.09 -48.37
CA SER A 33 -5.31 15.51 -47.65
C SER A 33 -4.70 16.73 -48.35
N PRO A 34 -4.05 17.64 -47.61
CA PRO A 34 -2.89 18.34 -48.11
C PRO A 34 -1.65 18.07 -47.25
N ALA A 35 -0.54 17.88 -47.97
CA ALA A 35 0.79 17.56 -47.49
C ALA A 35 1.52 18.72 -46.80
N ASP A 36 2.53 18.32 -46.02
CA ASP A 36 3.80 18.99 -45.69
C ASP A 36 3.90 20.52 -45.75
N ALA A 37 4.07 21.13 -44.57
CA ALA A 37 4.88 22.33 -44.40
C ALA A 37 5.58 22.32 -43.04
N ARG A 38 6.87 21.96 -43.04
CA ARG A 38 7.81 22.26 -41.94
C ARG A 38 8.03 23.77 -41.86
N PRO A 39 8.07 24.39 -40.67
CA PRO A 39 8.83 25.58 -40.46
C PRO A 39 10.11 25.24 -39.68
N THR A 40 11.24 25.47 -40.35
CA THR A 40 12.55 25.74 -39.77
C THR A 40 12.52 26.95 -38.83
N GLY A 41 13.18 26.85 -37.67
CA GLY A 41 13.52 27.98 -36.79
C GLY A 41 14.35 27.47 -35.61
N ALA A 42 15.68 27.55 -35.70
CA ALA A 42 16.52 28.62 -35.14
C ALA A 42 16.90 28.36 -33.67
N HIS A 43 18.14 27.88 -33.47
CA HIS A 43 18.83 27.93 -32.20
C HIS A 43 19.07 29.40 -31.77
N PRO A 44 18.85 29.78 -30.51
CA PRO A 44 19.59 30.85 -29.89
C PRO A 44 20.81 30.29 -29.15
N ALA A 45 21.92 30.98 -29.37
CA ALA A 45 23.21 30.81 -28.74
C ALA A 45 23.12 30.93 -27.21
N GLY A 46 24.04 30.25 -26.53
CA GLY A 46 24.15 30.27 -25.08
C GLY A 46 24.63 31.60 -24.52
N THR A 47 24.30 31.82 -23.26
CA THR A 47 25.06 32.66 -22.33
C THR A 47 24.99 32.02 -20.95
N HIS A 48 26.10 31.46 -20.49
CA HIS A 48 26.31 31.13 -19.09
C HIS A 48 26.44 32.43 -18.28
N PRO A 49 25.80 32.55 -17.11
CA PRO A 49 26.29 33.42 -16.06
C PRO A 49 27.21 32.64 -15.11
N ALA A 50 28.32 33.28 -14.80
CA ALA A 50 29.34 32.86 -13.86
C ALA A 50 28.78 32.66 -12.44
N GLY A 51 29.42 31.77 -11.70
CA GLY A 51 28.98 31.33 -10.38
C GLY A 51 29.24 32.32 -9.24
N THR A 52 28.63 32.00 -8.11
CA THR A 52 29.11 32.36 -6.76
C THR A 52 28.70 31.24 -5.81
N HIS A 53 29.70 30.50 -5.30
CA HIS A 53 29.52 29.56 -4.19
C HIS A 53 29.39 30.34 -2.86
N PRO A 54 28.47 29.98 -1.95
CA PRO A 54 28.54 30.44 -0.57
C PRO A 54 29.54 29.59 0.21
N ALA A 55 30.36 30.28 1.00
CA ALA A 55 31.38 29.74 1.87
C ALA A 55 30.80 28.80 2.95
N GLY A 56 31.29 27.57 3.00
CA GLY A 56 31.10 26.68 4.15
C GLY A 56 32.16 26.96 5.22
N THR A 57 31.71 27.13 6.46
CA THR A 57 32.55 27.21 7.66
C THR A 57 32.95 25.81 8.11
N HIS A 58 34.26 25.53 8.12
CA HIS A 58 34.85 24.34 8.76
C HIS A 58 35.14 24.62 10.24
N PRO A 59 35.02 23.62 11.12
CA PRO A 59 35.88 23.52 12.29
C PRO A 59 36.97 22.44 12.10
N ALA A 60 38.17 22.86 12.50
CA ALA A 60 39.43 22.18 12.76
C ALA A 60 39.49 20.64 12.68
N GLY A 61 40.48 20.16 11.92
CA GLY A 61 40.87 18.76 11.84
C GLY A 61 41.91 18.32 12.87
N THR A 62 42.13 17.00 12.88
CA THR A 62 43.37 16.33 13.27
C THR A 62 43.71 15.31 12.19
N GLN A 63 44.89 15.47 11.58
CA GLN A 63 45.43 14.56 10.56
C GLN A 63 45.97 13.27 11.18
N PRO A 64 46.14 12.22 10.35
CA PRO A 64 47.51 11.74 10.16
C PRO A 64 47.88 11.51 8.68
N THR A 65 49.01 12.12 8.30
CA THR A 65 50.13 11.57 7.49
C THR A 65 49.83 10.59 6.33
N GLY A 66 49.80 11.16 5.12
CA GLY A 66 50.74 10.93 4.02
C GLY A 66 51.19 9.52 3.62
N ALA A 67 50.76 9.10 2.42
CA ALA A 67 51.60 8.35 1.46
C ALA A 67 51.14 8.68 0.03
N HIS A 68 52.08 9.12 -0.82
CA HIS A 68 51.85 9.49 -2.23
C HIS A 68 51.55 8.27 -3.13
N PRO A 69 50.71 8.42 -4.17
CA PRO A 69 50.52 7.39 -5.19
C PRO A 69 51.51 7.56 -6.34
N THR A 70 52.11 6.45 -6.78
CA THR A 70 52.84 6.35 -8.05
C THR A 70 51.89 6.06 -9.19
N ALA A 71 52.08 6.79 -10.30
CA ALA A 71 51.30 6.71 -11.52
C ALA A 71 51.54 5.42 -12.30
N ALA A 72 50.47 4.86 -12.87
CA ALA A 72 50.55 4.03 -14.08
C ALA A 72 49.31 4.28 -14.95
N THR A 73 49.57 4.81 -16.13
CA THR A 73 48.64 5.14 -17.20
C THR A 73 48.18 3.88 -17.93
N SER A 74 46.88 3.69 -18.19
CA SER A 74 46.39 3.18 -19.48
C SER A 74 44.86 3.17 -19.60
N THR A 75 44.41 3.96 -20.58
CA THR A 75 43.40 3.64 -21.60
C THR A 75 41.92 3.50 -21.23
N SER A 76 41.20 4.54 -21.66
CA SER A 76 39.77 4.68 -21.91
C SER A 76 39.04 3.42 -22.44
N ALA A 77 38.00 3.03 -21.72
CA ALA A 77 36.74 2.57 -22.29
C ALA A 77 35.62 3.15 -21.42
N ALA A 78 34.74 3.94 -22.03
CA ALA A 78 33.65 4.63 -21.35
C ALA A 78 32.62 3.62 -20.80
N ALA A 79 32.83 3.18 -19.56
CA ALA A 79 31.81 2.51 -18.77
C ALA A 79 30.86 3.58 -18.22
N THR A 80 29.65 3.60 -18.75
CA THR A 80 28.51 4.34 -18.19
C THR A 80 28.42 3.99 -16.70
N ARG A 81 28.75 4.94 -15.82
CA ARG A 81 28.64 4.75 -14.37
C ARG A 81 27.19 4.48 -14.04
N HIS A 82 26.91 3.23 -13.68
CA HIS A 82 25.64 2.83 -13.09
C HIS A 82 25.50 3.58 -11.76
N VAL A 83 24.55 4.51 -11.68
CA VAL A 83 24.10 5.06 -10.41
C VAL A 83 23.55 3.88 -9.61
N PRO A 84 23.98 3.64 -8.35
CA PRO A 84 23.47 2.52 -7.57
C PRO A 84 22.00 2.82 -7.20
N GLY A 85 21.08 2.38 -8.05
CA GLY A 85 19.66 2.34 -7.76
C GLY A 85 19.38 1.34 -6.64
N ALA A 86 18.46 1.71 -5.74
CA ALA A 86 17.94 0.95 -4.61
C ALA A 86 18.37 -0.54 -4.57
N SER A 87 19.26 -0.88 -3.62
CA SER A 87 19.76 -2.25 -3.47
C SER A 87 18.60 -3.22 -3.24
N ALA A 88 18.42 -4.19 -4.14
CA ALA A 88 17.50 -5.30 -3.96
C ALA A 88 17.79 -6.01 -2.63
N HIS A 89 16.74 -6.44 -1.93
CA HIS A 89 16.89 -7.09 -0.63
C HIS A 89 17.51 -8.49 -0.79
N ARG A 90 18.53 -8.78 0.02
CA ARG A 90 19.14 -10.10 0.14
C ARG A 90 18.18 -11.04 0.87
N THR A 91 17.63 -12.01 0.17
CA THR A 91 16.58 -12.91 0.67
C THR A 91 17.10 -14.35 0.68
N ALA A 92 16.79 -15.07 1.75
CA ALA A 92 16.96 -16.51 1.83
C ALA A 92 15.59 -17.18 1.73
N VAL A 93 15.53 -18.33 1.07
CA VAL A 93 14.31 -19.14 0.94
C VAL A 93 14.61 -20.51 1.48
N VAL A 94 13.78 -20.98 2.41
CA VAL A 94 13.74 -22.37 2.85
C VAL A 94 12.56 -23.04 2.17
N TRP A 95 12.83 -24.08 1.38
CA TRP A 95 11.83 -24.80 0.60
C TRP A 95 11.81 -26.27 1.01
N VAL A 96 10.66 -26.73 1.49
CA VAL A 96 10.36 -28.16 1.66
C VAL A 96 9.58 -28.62 0.43
N PRO A 97 10.16 -29.49 -0.41
CA PRO A 97 9.55 -29.90 -1.66
C PRO A 97 8.26 -30.70 -1.43
N ASP A 98 7.31 -30.57 -2.36
CA ASP A 98 6.09 -31.37 -2.43
C ASP A 98 5.24 -31.42 -1.14
N TRP A 99 5.30 -30.34 -0.34
CA TRP A 99 4.71 -30.29 0.99
C TRP A 99 3.28 -30.83 1.12
N PRO A 100 2.30 -30.47 0.26
CA PRO A 100 0.94 -31.02 0.35
C PRO A 100 0.89 -32.55 0.29
N VAL A 101 1.77 -33.16 -0.52
CA VAL A 101 1.84 -34.64 -0.64
C VAL A 101 2.55 -35.23 0.56
N VAL A 102 3.64 -34.60 1.04
CA VAL A 102 4.37 -35.06 2.23
C VAL A 102 3.46 -35.03 3.47
N ALA A 103 2.72 -33.95 3.67
CA ALA A 103 1.77 -33.80 4.78
C ALA A 103 0.63 -34.84 4.67
N ALA A 104 0.04 -35.00 3.48
CA ALA A 104 -1.02 -35.97 3.25
C ALA A 104 -0.55 -37.42 3.47
N MET A 105 0.62 -37.80 2.93
CA MET A 105 1.19 -39.14 3.09
C MET A 105 1.47 -39.45 4.57
N ARG A 106 2.01 -38.47 5.32
CA ARG A 106 2.25 -38.64 6.76
C ARG A 106 0.95 -38.86 7.53
N ALA A 107 -0.09 -38.07 7.25
CA ALA A 107 -1.38 -38.19 7.93
C ALA A 107 -2.11 -39.51 7.58
N ALA A 108 -1.91 -40.02 6.37
CA ALA A 108 -2.47 -41.29 5.91
C ALA A 108 -1.54 -42.50 6.15
N GLU A 109 -0.40 -42.30 6.81
CA GLU A 109 0.63 -43.32 7.09
C GLU A 109 1.16 -44.04 5.83
N VAL A 110 1.17 -43.34 4.69
CA VAL A 110 1.66 -43.87 3.40
C VAL A 110 3.19 -43.81 3.36
N PRO A 111 3.89 -44.93 3.08
CA PRO A 111 5.35 -44.94 2.97
C PRO A 111 5.89 -44.01 1.88
N ALA A 112 7.02 -43.34 2.13
CA ALA A 112 7.61 -42.36 1.21
C ALA A 112 7.97 -42.93 -0.18
N GLN A 113 8.19 -44.24 -0.28
CA GLN A 113 8.51 -44.94 -1.53
C GLN A 113 7.27 -45.18 -2.40
N GLN A 114 6.07 -45.12 -1.83
CA GLN A 114 4.83 -45.38 -2.56
C GLN A 114 4.44 -44.15 -3.41
N PRO A 115 4.04 -44.34 -4.68
CA PRO A 115 3.51 -43.27 -5.51
C PRO A 115 2.23 -42.69 -4.90
N ALA A 116 2.21 -41.39 -4.62
CA ALA A 116 1.06 -40.71 -4.05
C ALA A 116 0.81 -39.36 -4.74
N ALA A 117 -0.45 -38.94 -4.78
CA ALA A 117 -0.83 -37.64 -5.30
C ALA A 117 -2.03 -37.06 -4.55
N VAL A 118 -2.02 -35.74 -4.36
CA VAL A 118 -3.11 -34.98 -3.76
C VAL A 118 -4.06 -34.50 -4.86
N HIS A 119 -5.37 -34.58 -4.64
CA HIS A 119 -6.39 -34.17 -5.60
C HIS A 119 -7.49 -33.27 -5.02
N ASP A 120 -8.12 -32.48 -5.88
CA ASP A 120 -9.30 -31.65 -5.58
C ASP A 120 -10.64 -32.35 -5.91
N GLY A 121 -10.57 -33.63 -6.28
CA GLY A 121 -11.71 -34.46 -6.70
C GLY A 121 -11.88 -34.55 -8.22
N ARG A 122 -11.20 -33.69 -8.99
CA ARG A 122 -11.22 -33.70 -10.47
C ARG A 122 -9.84 -33.83 -11.07
N ARG A 123 -8.83 -33.23 -10.45
CA ARG A 123 -7.46 -33.17 -10.97
C ARG A 123 -6.42 -33.34 -9.86
N ILE A 124 -5.22 -33.72 -10.27
CA ILE A 124 -4.03 -33.78 -9.42
C ILE A 124 -3.56 -32.36 -9.09
N VAL A 125 -3.48 -32.04 -7.80
CA VAL A 125 -2.99 -30.76 -7.27
C VAL A 125 -1.50 -30.82 -6.98
N ALA A 126 -1.02 -31.94 -6.43
CA ALA A 126 0.39 -32.20 -6.16
C ALA A 126 0.70 -33.70 -6.28
N SER A 127 1.94 -34.08 -6.55
CA SER A 127 2.34 -35.48 -6.78
C SER A 127 3.73 -35.77 -6.21
N SER A 128 3.92 -36.92 -5.56
CA SER A 128 5.21 -37.35 -5.01
C SER A 128 6.25 -37.60 -6.11
N ALA A 129 7.53 -37.62 -5.74
CA ALA A 129 8.61 -37.93 -6.69
C ALA A 129 8.45 -39.31 -7.36
N PRO A 130 8.10 -40.40 -6.63
CA PRO A 130 7.77 -41.69 -7.25
C PRO A 130 6.63 -41.59 -8.27
N ALA A 131 5.52 -40.91 -7.94
CA ALA A 131 4.41 -40.71 -8.87
C ALA A 131 4.83 -39.94 -10.15
N ARG A 132 5.67 -38.91 -10.01
CA ARG A 132 6.20 -38.17 -11.17
C ARG A 132 7.12 -39.02 -12.04
N SER A 133 7.91 -39.91 -11.46
CA SER A 133 8.77 -40.82 -12.23
C SER A 133 7.96 -41.73 -13.15
N GLN A 134 6.72 -42.06 -12.76
CA GLN A 134 5.77 -42.87 -13.54
C GLN A 134 4.84 -42.03 -14.45
N GLY A 135 5.13 -40.73 -14.63
CA GLY A 135 4.42 -39.88 -15.59
C GLY A 135 3.24 -39.09 -15.02
N VAL A 136 2.92 -39.21 -13.72
CA VAL A 136 1.89 -38.36 -13.09
C VAL A 136 2.36 -36.90 -13.05
N ARG A 137 1.49 -35.96 -13.41
CA ARG A 137 1.76 -34.52 -13.41
C ARG A 137 0.60 -33.74 -12.79
N ARG A 138 0.90 -32.58 -12.21
CA ARG A 138 -0.10 -31.62 -11.72
C ARG A 138 -1.05 -31.23 -12.87
N GLY A 139 -2.34 -31.12 -12.56
CA GLY A 139 -3.41 -30.78 -13.50
C GLY A 139 -3.98 -31.96 -14.28
N MET A 140 -3.35 -33.15 -14.24
CA MET A 140 -3.90 -34.36 -14.86
C MET A 140 -5.25 -34.73 -14.23
N ARG A 141 -6.16 -35.27 -15.04
CA ARG A 141 -7.40 -35.88 -14.53
C ARG A 141 -7.04 -37.13 -13.73
N LEU A 142 -7.82 -37.45 -12.69
CA LEU A 142 -7.56 -38.60 -11.81
C LEU A 142 -7.40 -39.89 -12.63
N ARG A 143 -8.32 -40.16 -13.54
CA ARG A 143 -8.29 -41.35 -14.41
C ARG A 143 -6.99 -41.47 -15.20
N THR A 144 -6.54 -40.37 -15.82
CA THR A 144 -5.28 -40.34 -16.59
C THR A 144 -4.07 -40.53 -15.69
N ALA A 145 -4.09 -39.97 -14.48
CA ALA A 145 -3.01 -40.18 -13.51
C ALA A 145 -2.91 -41.65 -13.06
N GLN A 146 -4.05 -42.31 -12.84
CA GLN A 146 -4.13 -43.74 -12.51
C GLN A 146 -3.78 -44.65 -13.68
N GLU A 147 -4.08 -44.23 -14.92
CA GLU A 147 -3.64 -44.94 -16.13
C GLU A 147 -2.10 -44.91 -16.27
N CYS A 148 -1.45 -43.80 -15.91
CA CYS A 148 0.00 -43.70 -15.87
C CYS A 148 0.63 -44.50 -14.70
N CYS A 149 -0.05 -44.52 -13.55
CA CYS A 149 0.45 -45.14 -12.32
C CYS A 149 -0.70 -45.88 -11.62
N PRO A 150 -0.87 -47.19 -11.88
CA PRO A 150 -1.97 -47.97 -11.29
C PRO A 150 -1.89 -48.11 -9.77
N GLU A 151 -0.68 -48.04 -9.21
CA GLU A 151 -0.40 -48.10 -7.75
C GLU A 151 -0.51 -46.73 -7.07
N LEU A 152 -1.01 -45.70 -7.77
CA LEU A 152 -1.09 -44.33 -7.27
C LEU A 152 -2.08 -44.21 -6.11
N GLU A 153 -1.55 -43.87 -4.94
CA GLU A 153 -2.35 -43.48 -3.79
C GLU A 153 -2.92 -42.07 -4.00
N LEU A 154 -4.25 -41.94 -3.95
CA LEU A 154 -4.96 -40.68 -4.13
C LEU A 154 -5.42 -40.14 -2.79
N LEU A 155 -4.88 -38.97 -2.42
CA LEU A 155 -5.15 -38.31 -1.15
C LEU A 155 -5.94 -37.01 -1.39
N PRO A 156 -6.93 -36.68 -0.56
CA PRO A 156 -7.69 -35.44 -0.72
C PRO A 156 -6.85 -34.21 -0.31
N VAL A 157 -7.12 -33.08 -0.96
CA VAL A 157 -6.60 -31.77 -0.54
C VAL A 157 -7.17 -31.40 0.83
N ASP A 158 -6.31 -30.87 1.70
CA ASP A 158 -6.66 -30.38 3.03
C ASP A 158 -5.66 -29.29 3.45
N ASP A 159 -6.03 -28.04 3.15
CA ASP A 159 -5.19 -26.88 3.42
C ASP A 159 -4.97 -26.65 4.92
N ALA A 160 -5.93 -27.07 5.76
CA ALA A 160 -5.85 -26.92 7.22
C ALA A 160 -4.80 -27.86 7.81
N ARG A 161 -4.78 -29.13 7.39
CA ARG A 161 -3.70 -30.08 7.70
C ARG A 161 -2.37 -29.55 7.21
N ASP A 162 -2.28 -29.16 5.94
CA ASP A 162 -1.02 -28.72 5.35
C ASP A 162 -0.44 -27.51 6.09
N THR A 163 -1.29 -26.60 6.56
CA THR A 163 -0.89 -25.46 7.39
C THR A 163 -0.44 -25.90 8.79
N ARG A 164 -1.27 -26.66 9.50
CA ARG A 164 -0.99 -27.12 10.86
C ARG A 164 0.29 -27.95 10.94
N ASP A 165 0.50 -28.85 9.99
CA ASP A 165 1.64 -29.76 10.00
C ASP A 165 2.93 -29.05 9.58
N PHE A 166 2.84 -27.87 8.94
CA PHE A 166 4.01 -27.06 8.56
C PHE A 166 4.51 -26.16 9.70
N GLU A 167 3.67 -25.91 10.69
CA GLU A 167 3.98 -25.07 11.85
C GLU A 167 5.31 -25.46 12.55
N PRO A 168 5.61 -26.74 12.82
CA PRO A 168 6.89 -27.13 13.42
C PRO A 168 8.12 -26.75 12.58
N VAL A 169 8.00 -26.75 11.24
CA VAL A 169 9.08 -26.35 10.34
C VAL A 169 9.32 -24.84 10.44
N ALA A 170 8.25 -24.06 10.48
CA ALA A 170 8.35 -22.62 10.67
C ALA A 170 9.01 -22.28 12.03
N VAL A 171 8.58 -22.93 13.11
CA VAL A 171 9.18 -22.78 14.45
C VAL A 171 10.66 -23.17 14.45
N ALA A 172 11.05 -24.24 13.77
CA ALA A 172 12.45 -24.66 13.67
C ALA A 172 13.32 -23.58 13.01
N VAL A 173 12.86 -23.01 11.89
CA VAL A 173 13.56 -21.92 11.18
C VAL A 173 13.63 -20.65 12.04
N GLU A 174 12.57 -20.34 12.77
CA GLU A 174 12.49 -19.18 13.67
C GLU A 174 13.53 -19.19 14.79
N THR A 175 14.01 -20.37 15.19
CA THR A 175 15.09 -20.47 16.19
C THR A 175 16.42 -19.91 15.71
N LEU A 176 16.61 -19.76 14.40
CA LEU A 176 17.86 -19.29 13.79
C LEU A 176 17.77 -17.87 13.23
N VAL A 177 16.58 -17.47 12.76
CA VAL A 177 16.36 -16.18 12.10
C VAL A 177 15.08 -15.54 12.61
N ALA A 178 15.22 -14.33 13.16
CA ALA A 178 14.08 -13.52 13.55
C ALA A 178 13.45 -12.84 12.33
N GLY A 179 12.14 -13.04 12.15
CA GLY A 179 11.37 -12.42 11.07
C GLY A 179 11.40 -13.24 9.79
N LEU A 180 10.55 -14.27 9.72
CA LEU A 180 10.32 -15.10 8.54
C LEU A 180 8.97 -14.79 7.90
N GLU A 181 8.77 -15.00 6.61
CA GLU A 181 7.45 -14.97 5.96
C GLU A 181 7.10 -16.38 5.49
N ILE A 182 5.96 -16.92 5.92
CA ILE A 182 5.44 -18.15 5.31
C ILE A 182 4.69 -17.75 4.04
N ALA A 183 5.32 -17.92 2.89
CA ALA A 183 4.70 -17.59 1.61
C ALA A 183 3.54 -18.56 1.27
N ARG A 184 3.71 -19.82 1.68
CA ARG A 184 2.70 -20.90 1.70
C ARG A 184 3.28 -22.10 2.45
N PRO A 185 2.45 -23.08 2.86
CA PRO A 185 2.97 -24.34 3.41
C PRO A 185 4.04 -24.96 2.51
N GLY A 186 5.19 -25.29 3.09
CA GLY A 186 6.37 -25.78 2.38
C GLY A 186 7.36 -24.69 1.91
N LEU A 187 7.08 -23.40 2.11
CA LEU A 187 7.92 -22.32 1.58
C LEU A 187 8.02 -21.12 2.53
N ILE A 188 9.24 -20.84 3.01
CA ILE A 188 9.54 -19.75 3.93
C ILE A 188 10.53 -18.77 3.28
N LEU A 189 10.26 -17.47 3.38
CA LEU A 189 11.16 -16.38 2.96
C LEU A 189 11.78 -15.73 4.20
N LEU A 190 13.06 -15.38 4.14
CA LEU A 190 13.83 -14.86 5.26
C LEU A 190 14.73 -13.69 4.81
N PRO A 191 14.96 -12.66 5.64
CA PRO A 191 16.00 -11.68 5.39
C PRO A 191 17.38 -12.31 5.61
N ALA A 192 18.18 -12.46 4.54
CA ALA A 192 19.47 -13.15 4.61
C ALA A 192 20.58 -12.26 5.17
N LEU A 193 20.58 -10.95 4.89
CA LEU A 193 21.74 -10.09 5.20
C LEU A 193 22.08 -10.04 6.69
N GLY A 194 21.08 -9.86 7.55
CA GLY A 194 21.28 -9.79 9.00
C GLY A 194 21.64 -11.15 9.60
N ALA A 195 20.94 -12.19 9.17
CA ALA A 195 21.17 -13.56 9.64
C ALA A 195 22.57 -14.07 9.26
N SER A 196 23.00 -13.82 8.03
CA SER A 196 24.31 -14.28 7.54
C SER A 196 25.47 -13.60 8.27
N ARG A 197 25.30 -12.35 8.71
CA ARG A 197 26.30 -11.66 9.56
C ARG A 197 26.42 -12.30 10.94
N TYR A 198 25.30 -12.73 11.52
CA TYR A 198 25.29 -13.38 12.84
C TYR A 198 25.89 -14.78 12.78
N HIS A 199 25.54 -15.56 11.77
CA HIS A 199 26.05 -16.92 11.55
C HIS A 199 27.43 -16.95 10.85
N GLY A 200 27.95 -15.80 10.43
CA GLY A 200 29.30 -15.63 9.86
C GLY A 200 29.38 -15.71 8.33
N SER A 201 28.51 -16.48 7.68
CA SER A 201 28.41 -16.55 6.21
C SER A 201 27.02 -16.98 5.75
N GLU A 202 26.74 -16.81 4.46
CA GLU A 202 25.50 -17.28 3.83
C GLU A 202 25.47 -18.82 3.72
N GLU A 203 26.62 -19.42 3.47
CA GLU A 203 26.84 -20.86 3.43
C GLU A 203 26.52 -21.50 4.79
N GLU A 204 27.05 -20.89 5.86
CA GLU A 204 26.80 -21.37 7.23
C GLU A 204 25.34 -21.19 7.64
N LEU A 205 24.72 -20.06 7.29
CA LEU A 205 23.28 -19.85 7.49
C LEU A 205 22.45 -20.94 6.79
N ALA A 206 22.72 -21.19 5.51
CA ALA A 206 22.00 -22.19 4.72
C ALA A 206 22.17 -23.60 5.30
N ARG A 207 23.39 -23.97 5.68
CA ARG A 207 23.69 -25.25 6.35
C ARG A 207 22.90 -25.41 7.65
N ARG A 208 22.94 -24.39 8.52
CA ARG A 208 22.21 -24.39 9.81
C ARG A 208 20.70 -24.50 9.63
N LEU A 209 20.13 -23.82 8.65
CA LEU A 209 18.70 -23.90 8.34
C LEU A 209 18.29 -25.31 7.95
N VAL A 210 19.04 -25.95 7.04
CA VAL A 210 18.77 -27.34 6.61
C VAL A 210 18.90 -28.32 7.77
N GLU A 211 20.00 -28.23 8.54
CA GLU A 211 20.25 -29.09 9.70
C GLU A 211 19.14 -28.96 10.75
N THR A 212 18.76 -27.73 11.10
CA THR A 212 17.77 -27.49 12.16
C THR A 212 16.38 -27.98 11.77
N VAL A 213 15.98 -27.82 10.50
CA VAL A 213 14.71 -28.36 10.00
C VAL A 213 14.75 -29.89 10.02
N ALA A 214 15.83 -30.50 9.51
CA ALA A 214 15.97 -31.95 9.50
C ALA A 214 15.96 -32.55 10.92
N GLU A 215 16.74 -32.00 11.85
CA GLU A 215 16.85 -32.50 13.23
C GLU A 215 15.55 -32.36 14.02
N ARG A 216 14.83 -31.24 13.87
CA ARG A 216 13.64 -30.94 14.68
C ARG A 216 12.35 -31.51 14.12
N THR A 217 12.24 -31.64 12.79
CA THR A 217 10.97 -32.05 12.16
C THR A 217 11.08 -33.32 11.34
N GLY A 218 12.30 -33.81 11.08
CA GLY A 218 12.53 -34.97 10.21
C GLY A 218 12.27 -34.70 8.73
N HIS A 219 12.20 -33.42 8.32
CA HIS A 219 11.91 -33.04 6.94
C HIS A 219 13.17 -32.55 6.23
N GLU A 220 13.37 -33.00 4.99
CA GLU A 220 14.41 -32.47 4.12
C GLU A 220 13.98 -31.10 3.57
N SER A 221 14.92 -30.15 3.56
CA SER A 221 14.68 -28.82 3.02
C SER A 221 15.86 -28.39 2.15
N GLN A 222 15.59 -27.49 1.21
CA GLN A 222 16.59 -26.85 0.37
C GLN A 222 16.59 -25.35 0.65
N VAL A 223 17.77 -24.75 0.62
CA VAL A 223 17.94 -23.32 0.87
C VAL A 223 18.54 -22.64 -0.35
N GLY A 224 18.00 -21.50 -0.72
CA GLY A 224 18.58 -20.62 -1.74
C GLY A 224 18.65 -19.19 -1.27
N ILE A 225 19.73 -18.50 -1.63
CA ILE A 225 19.96 -17.10 -1.23
C ILE A 225 20.28 -16.30 -2.48
N ALA A 226 19.58 -15.18 -2.69
CA ALA A 226 19.83 -14.28 -3.80
C ALA A 226 19.34 -12.86 -3.48
N ASP A 227 19.59 -11.93 -4.40
CA ASP A 227 18.94 -10.61 -4.36
C ASP A 227 17.54 -10.74 -5.00
N GLY A 228 16.49 -10.41 -4.25
CA GLY A 228 15.09 -10.47 -4.71
C GLY A 228 14.40 -11.83 -4.52
N ILE A 229 13.07 -11.80 -4.45
CA ILE A 229 12.25 -12.98 -4.11
C ILE A 229 12.33 -14.06 -5.20
N LEU A 230 12.06 -13.72 -6.46
CA LEU A 230 12.03 -14.72 -7.55
C LEU A 230 13.36 -15.47 -7.70
N ALA A 231 14.48 -14.75 -7.66
CA ALA A 231 15.80 -15.37 -7.76
C ALA A 231 16.07 -16.31 -6.60
N SER A 232 15.72 -15.90 -5.38
CA SER A 232 15.89 -16.73 -4.19
C SER A 232 15.01 -18.00 -4.23
N LEU A 233 13.77 -17.88 -4.73
CA LEU A 233 12.85 -19.00 -4.92
C LEU A 233 13.33 -20.04 -5.94
N LEU A 234 13.97 -19.56 -7.01
CA LEU A 234 14.54 -20.41 -8.05
C LEU A 234 15.86 -21.03 -7.57
N ALA A 235 16.70 -20.25 -6.91
CA ALA A 235 17.95 -20.73 -6.31
C ALA A 235 17.70 -21.81 -5.25
N ALA A 236 16.63 -21.69 -4.45
CA ALA A 236 16.28 -22.68 -3.44
C ALA A 236 15.93 -24.05 -4.04
N ARG A 237 15.43 -24.11 -5.28
CA ARG A 237 15.11 -25.37 -5.97
C ARG A 237 16.34 -26.15 -6.43
N THR A 238 17.49 -25.48 -6.46
CA THR A 238 18.78 -26.06 -6.84
C THR A 238 19.81 -25.94 -5.72
N ALA A 239 19.37 -25.61 -4.49
CA ALA A 239 20.22 -25.36 -3.33
C ALA A 239 21.39 -24.39 -3.61
N LEU A 240 21.13 -23.31 -4.34
CA LEU A 240 22.14 -22.37 -4.82
C LEU A 240 22.18 -21.08 -3.98
N LEU A 241 23.39 -20.60 -3.69
CA LEU A 241 23.64 -19.28 -3.10
C LEU A 241 24.22 -18.37 -4.19
N LEU A 242 23.42 -17.44 -4.68
CA LEU A 242 23.79 -16.56 -5.79
C LEU A 242 24.54 -15.34 -5.27
N PRO A 243 25.81 -15.10 -5.65
CA PRO A 243 26.53 -13.92 -5.20
C PRO A 243 25.80 -12.60 -5.55
N PRO A 244 25.98 -11.55 -4.73
CA PRO A 244 25.36 -10.25 -5.01
C PRO A 244 25.65 -9.74 -6.42
N GLY A 245 24.63 -9.21 -7.09
CA GLY A 245 24.74 -8.69 -8.45
C GLY A 245 24.67 -9.74 -9.58
N GLN A 246 24.63 -11.04 -9.28
CA GLN A 246 24.46 -12.09 -10.30
C GLN A 246 22.99 -12.42 -10.60
N THR A 247 22.04 -11.85 -9.84
CA THR A 247 20.60 -12.11 -9.98
C THR A 247 20.08 -11.93 -11.41
N ALA A 248 20.42 -10.82 -12.08
CA ALA A 248 19.89 -10.54 -13.41
C ALA A 248 20.34 -11.57 -14.45
N GLN A 249 21.61 -11.99 -14.40
CA GLN A 249 22.16 -13.01 -15.30
C GLN A 249 21.51 -14.37 -15.04
N PHE A 250 21.32 -14.73 -13.77
CA PHE A 250 20.66 -15.97 -13.39
C PHE A 250 19.20 -16.02 -13.85
N LEU A 251 18.45 -14.92 -13.68
CA LEU A 251 17.04 -14.85 -14.10
C LEU A 251 16.90 -14.87 -15.62
N ALA A 252 17.82 -14.25 -16.37
CA ALA A 252 17.71 -14.08 -17.83
C ALA A 252 17.40 -15.37 -18.59
N THR A 253 17.99 -16.51 -18.20
CA THR A 253 17.83 -17.79 -18.91
C THR A 253 16.57 -18.56 -18.53
N HIS A 254 15.82 -18.12 -17.52
CA HIS A 254 14.64 -18.83 -17.04
C HIS A 254 13.42 -18.58 -17.93
N PRO A 255 12.54 -19.59 -18.12
CA PRO A 255 11.29 -19.42 -18.84
C PRO A 255 10.33 -18.51 -18.07
N LEU A 256 9.38 -17.90 -18.79
CA LEU A 256 8.35 -17.03 -18.19
C LEU A 256 7.52 -17.73 -17.10
N ASP A 257 7.31 -19.04 -17.21
CA ASP A 257 6.58 -19.84 -16.21
C ASP A 257 7.20 -19.79 -14.81
N ALA A 258 8.49 -19.43 -14.70
CA ALA A 258 9.16 -19.24 -13.42
C ALA A 258 8.46 -18.19 -12.53
N LEU A 259 7.78 -17.21 -13.13
CA LEU A 259 7.01 -16.18 -12.40
C LEU A 259 5.90 -16.78 -11.54
N LEU A 260 5.35 -17.93 -11.92
CA LEU A 260 4.30 -18.63 -11.16
C LEU A 260 4.80 -19.07 -9.78
N HIS A 261 6.10 -19.21 -9.57
CA HIS A 261 6.66 -19.55 -8.26
C HIS A 261 6.59 -18.39 -7.27
N ALA A 262 6.62 -17.14 -7.74
CA ALA A 262 6.56 -15.94 -6.91
C ALA A 262 5.12 -15.47 -6.62
N ALA A 263 4.12 -16.00 -7.34
CA ALA A 263 2.72 -15.73 -7.06
C ALA A 263 2.22 -16.57 -5.87
N THR A 264 1.74 -15.91 -4.81
CA THR A 264 1.40 -16.54 -3.53
C THR A 264 -0.09 -16.81 -3.32
N SER A 265 -1.00 -16.12 -4.04
CA SER A 265 -2.44 -16.40 -3.99
C SER A 265 -2.95 -17.16 -5.24
N PRO A 266 -4.08 -17.88 -5.16
CA PRO A 266 -4.65 -18.58 -6.32
C PRO A 266 -4.96 -17.64 -7.50
N ASP A 267 -5.65 -16.52 -7.26
CA ASP A 267 -5.99 -15.52 -8.27
C ASP A 267 -4.73 -14.95 -8.93
N ALA A 268 -3.74 -14.64 -8.10
CA ALA A 268 -2.43 -14.18 -8.55
C ALA A 268 -1.78 -15.22 -9.50
N VAL A 269 -1.79 -16.49 -9.13
CA VAL A 269 -1.22 -17.56 -9.96
C VAL A 269 -1.96 -17.65 -11.31
N ASP A 270 -3.28 -17.53 -11.32
CA ASP A 270 -4.09 -17.64 -12.54
C ASP A 270 -3.90 -16.45 -13.48
N GLU A 271 -3.96 -15.21 -12.97
CA GLU A 271 -3.65 -14.00 -13.74
C GLU A 271 -2.24 -14.05 -14.35
N THR A 272 -1.26 -14.52 -13.57
CA THR A 272 0.12 -14.65 -14.06
C THR A 272 0.20 -15.68 -15.17
N ARG A 273 -0.51 -16.80 -15.04
CA ARG A 273 -0.53 -17.85 -16.07
C ARG A 273 -1.13 -17.33 -17.37
N GLU A 274 -2.20 -16.56 -17.31
CA GLU A 274 -2.80 -15.93 -18.48
C GLU A 274 -1.85 -14.96 -19.17
N LEU A 275 -1.15 -14.12 -18.40
CA LEU A 275 -0.12 -13.22 -18.93
C LEU A 275 1.03 -13.98 -19.56
N VAL A 276 1.54 -15.03 -18.91
CA VAL A 276 2.61 -15.87 -19.47
C VAL A 276 2.17 -16.52 -20.77
N HIS A 277 0.94 -17.05 -20.86
CA HIS A 277 0.39 -17.58 -22.10
C HIS A 277 0.31 -16.50 -23.18
N LEU A 278 -0.20 -15.31 -22.84
CA LEU A 278 -0.30 -14.18 -23.76
C LEU A 278 1.09 -13.78 -24.30
N TRP A 279 2.08 -13.57 -23.43
CA TRP A 279 3.45 -13.23 -23.80
C TRP A 279 4.11 -14.31 -24.65
N THR A 280 3.85 -15.58 -24.34
CA THR A 280 4.29 -16.74 -25.13
C THR A 280 3.73 -16.70 -26.56
N ARG A 281 2.48 -16.26 -26.74
CA ARG A 281 1.90 -16.04 -28.09
C ARG A 281 2.45 -14.80 -28.79
N LEU A 282 2.88 -13.79 -28.03
CA LEU A 282 3.53 -12.58 -28.53
C LEU A 282 5.03 -12.78 -28.84
N GLY A 283 5.58 -13.97 -28.60
CA GLY A 283 6.95 -14.33 -28.95
C GLY A 283 7.98 -14.17 -27.82
N LEU A 284 7.58 -13.73 -26.62
CA LEU A 284 8.44 -13.70 -25.44
C LEU A 284 8.54 -15.12 -24.86
N ARG A 285 9.75 -15.61 -24.60
CA ARG A 285 10.00 -16.98 -24.10
C ARG A 285 10.67 -16.99 -22.73
N THR A 286 11.49 -15.99 -22.46
CA THR A 286 12.37 -15.93 -21.31
C THR A 286 12.13 -14.67 -20.46
N LEU A 287 12.60 -14.70 -19.22
CA LEU A 287 12.60 -13.50 -18.37
C LEU A 287 13.51 -12.39 -18.93
N ALA A 288 14.54 -12.74 -19.71
CA ALA A 288 15.34 -11.76 -20.46
C ALA A 288 14.46 -10.96 -21.45
N ASP A 289 13.60 -11.65 -22.22
CA ASP A 289 12.72 -11.00 -23.18
C ASP A 289 11.76 -10.02 -22.49
N LEU A 290 11.20 -10.41 -21.34
CA LEU A 290 10.31 -9.55 -20.55
C LEU A 290 11.07 -8.36 -19.94
N SER A 291 12.24 -8.59 -19.36
CA SER A 291 13.04 -7.56 -18.68
C SER A 291 13.65 -6.52 -19.63
N ALA A 292 13.80 -6.87 -20.91
CA ALA A 292 14.26 -5.98 -21.98
C ALA A 292 13.21 -4.92 -22.38
N LEU A 293 11.93 -5.14 -22.08
CA LEU A 293 10.87 -4.17 -22.33
C LEU A 293 10.95 -2.99 -21.34
N ALA A 294 10.46 -1.82 -21.75
CA ALA A 294 10.35 -0.67 -20.85
C ALA A 294 9.22 -0.91 -19.82
N GLU A 295 9.48 -0.61 -18.54
CA GLU A 295 8.50 -0.84 -17.45
C GLU A 295 7.18 -0.10 -17.71
N ALA A 296 7.25 1.12 -18.23
CA ALA A 296 6.07 1.94 -18.56
C ALA A 296 5.18 1.24 -19.59
N ASP A 297 5.76 0.70 -20.68
CA ASP A 297 5.01 0.02 -21.74
C ASP A 297 4.33 -1.26 -21.22
N VAL A 298 5.06 -2.01 -20.37
CA VAL A 298 4.52 -3.22 -19.75
C VAL A 298 3.35 -2.86 -18.82
N HIS A 299 3.48 -1.82 -18.02
CA HIS A 299 2.42 -1.37 -17.14
C HIS A 299 1.19 -0.87 -17.91
N THR A 300 1.38 -0.04 -18.94
CA THR A 300 0.29 0.50 -19.76
C THR A 300 -0.51 -0.61 -20.44
N ARG A 301 0.15 -1.69 -20.89
CA ARG A 301 -0.50 -2.75 -21.66
C ARG A 301 -1.01 -3.92 -20.84
N PHE A 302 -0.36 -4.23 -19.71
CA PHE A 302 -0.62 -5.42 -18.89
C PHE A 302 -0.93 -5.10 -17.42
N GLY A 303 -1.09 -3.81 -17.08
CA GLY A 303 -1.49 -3.34 -15.76
C GLY A 303 -0.46 -3.56 -14.65
N GLU A 304 -0.93 -3.57 -13.41
CA GLU A 304 -0.09 -3.79 -12.22
C GLU A 304 0.56 -5.17 -12.21
N ARG A 305 -0.14 -6.19 -12.73
CA ARG A 305 0.36 -7.56 -12.77
C ARG A 305 1.53 -7.71 -13.74
N GLY A 306 1.46 -7.08 -14.90
CA GLY A 306 2.58 -6.98 -15.82
C GLY A 306 3.77 -6.23 -15.22
N ARG A 307 3.51 -5.11 -14.55
CA ARG A 307 4.55 -4.33 -13.85
C ARG A 307 5.24 -5.15 -12.76
N TRP A 308 4.47 -5.89 -11.96
CA TRP A 308 4.98 -6.82 -10.96
C TRP A 308 5.89 -7.90 -11.59
N ALA A 309 5.42 -8.55 -12.66
CA ALA A 309 6.18 -9.59 -13.35
C ALA A 309 7.49 -9.07 -13.95
N HIS A 310 7.46 -7.86 -14.51
CA HIS A 310 8.64 -7.18 -15.04
C HIS A 310 9.68 -6.89 -13.96
N ARG A 311 9.27 -6.37 -12.80
CA ARG A 311 10.17 -6.15 -11.66
C ARG A 311 10.77 -7.46 -11.15
N MET A 312 9.95 -8.52 -11.07
CA MET A 312 10.40 -9.86 -10.69
C MET A 312 11.45 -10.40 -11.66
N ALA A 313 11.21 -10.28 -12.97
CA ALA A 313 12.17 -10.69 -14.01
C ALA A 313 13.51 -9.94 -13.94
N ARG A 314 13.49 -8.69 -13.46
CA ARG A 314 14.71 -7.88 -13.24
C ARG A 314 15.40 -8.14 -11.89
N GLY A 315 14.79 -8.94 -11.01
CA GLY A 315 15.26 -9.11 -9.63
C GLY A 315 15.15 -7.85 -8.78
N ALA A 316 14.35 -6.86 -9.21
CA ALA A 316 14.20 -5.56 -8.58
C ALA A 316 13.03 -5.51 -7.58
N ASP A 317 12.74 -6.64 -6.92
CA ASP A 317 11.69 -6.68 -5.91
C ASP A 317 12.12 -5.90 -4.66
N LEU A 318 11.29 -4.92 -4.29
CA LEU A 318 11.52 -3.99 -3.18
C LEU A 318 10.88 -4.47 -1.88
N ARG A 319 10.14 -5.60 -1.89
CA ARG A 319 9.47 -6.07 -0.67
C ARG A 319 10.45 -6.90 0.18
N PRO A 320 10.86 -6.44 1.37
CA PRO A 320 11.50 -7.33 2.34
C PRO A 320 10.48 -8.40 2.76
N PRO A 321 10.90 -9.65 3.02
CA PRO A 321 10.01 -10.70 3.54
C PRO A 321 9.20 -10.16 4.72
N ALA A 322 7.88 -10.25 4.64
CA ALA A 322 6.98 -9.78 5.66
C ALA A 322 7.16 -10.64 6.91
N ARG A 323 7.72 -10.04 7.97
CA ARG A 323 7.92 -10.71 9.25
C ARG A 323 6.59 -11.33 9.70
N ARG A 324 6.60 -12.64 9.92
CA ARG A 324 5.54 -13.42 10.53
C ARG A 324 5.23 -12.77 11.86
N ARG A 325 3.96 -12.42 12.04
CA ARG A 325 3.46 -11.96 13.34
C ARG A 325 3.49 -13.18 14.25
N LEU A 326 4.24 -13.07 15.34
CA LEU A 326 4.39 -14.14 16.32
C LEU A 326 3.10 -14.39 17.10
N GLU A 327 2.20 -13.41 17.14
CA GLU A 327 0.92 -13.51 17.86
C GLU A 327 -0.24 -13.17 16.90
N PRO A 328 -1.27 -14.04 16.81
CA PRO A 328 -2.49 -13.71 16.08
C PRO A 328 -3.19 -12.51 16.74
N ASP A 329 -3.95 -11.76 15.95
CA ASP A 329 -4.77 -10.67 16.48
C ASP A 329 -5.79 -11.25 17.49
N ILE A 330 -5.96 -10.60 18.65
CA ILE A 330 -6.81 -11.09 19.75
C ILE A 330 -8.13 -10.34 19.69
N GLY A 331 -9.24 -11.05 19.47
CA GLY A 331 -10.56 -10.44 19.35
C GLY A 331 -11.57 -10.99 20.36
N VAL A 332 -12.44 -10.11 20.84
CA VAL A 332 -13.65 -10.44 21.58
C VAL A 332 -14.84 -9.83 20.87
N GLU A 333 -15.95 -10.55 20.82
CA GLU A 333 -17.19 -10.07 20.21
C GLU A 333 -18.41 -10.46 21.05
N THR A 334 -19.48 -9.69 20.94
CA THR A 334 -20.78 -10.03 21.52
C THR A 334 -21.92 -9.66 20.57
N ALA A 335 -22.98 -10.45 20.63
CA ALA A 335 -24.25 -10.12 20.01
C ALA A 335 -25.04 -9.16 20.92
N LEU A 336 -25.74 -8.21 20.31
CA LEU A 336 -26.57 -7.23 21.00
C LEU A 336 -28.03 -7.60 20.77
N ASP A 337 -28.64 -8.21 21.79
CA ASP A 337 -30.06 -8.58 21.81
C ASP A 337 -30.72 -8.04 23.09
N PRO A 338 -31.59 -7.01 23.02
CA PRO A 338 -32.08 -6.37 21.79
C PRO A 338 -31.03 -5.49 21.09
N PRO A 339 -31.21 -5.14 19.79
CA PRO A 339 -30.36 -4.21 19.08
C PRO A 339 -30.22 -2.87 19.80
N VAL A 340 -29.02 -2.28 19.77
CA VAL A 340 -28.71 -1.07 20.56
C VAL A 340 -28.66 0.17 19.68
N GLU A 341 -29.48 1.16 20.02
CA GLU A 341 -29.57 2.46 19.35
C GLU A 341 -28.87 3.59 20.15
N ARG A 342 -28.68 3.40 21.45
CA ARG A 342 -28.16 4.42 22.37
C ARG A 342 -26.69 4.18 22.69
N VAL A 343 -25.89 5.24 22.60
CA VAL A 343 -24.45 5.22 22.92
C VAL A 343 -24.19 4.73 24.34
N ASP A 344 -24.96 5.18 25.34
CA ASP A 344 -24.76 4.78 26.76
C ASP A 344 -24.90 3.27 26.97
N THR A 345 -25.90 2.66 26.32
CA THR A 345 -26.15 1.21 26.40
C THR A 345 -25.04 0.43 25.69
N ALA A 346 -24.61 0.89 24.52
CA ALA A 346 -23.52 0.26 23.78
C ALA A 346 -22.18 0.41 24.51
N ALA A 347 -21.94 1.56 25.15
CA ALA A 347 -20.75 1.83 25.95
C ALA A 347 -20.67 0.95 27.21
N PHE A 348 -21.82 0.63 27.82
CA PHE A 348 -21.87 -0.32 28.94
C PHE A 348 -21.42 -1.72 28.52
N VAL A 349 -21.93 -2.23 27.39
CA VAL A 349 -21.53 -3.54 26.84
C VAL A 349 -20.06 -3.52 26.39
N ALA A 350 -19.64 -2.41 25.77
CA ALA A 350 -18.26 -2.21 25.34
C ALA A 350 -17.26 -2.28 26.50
N ARG A 351 -17.65 -1.83 27.70
CA ARG A 351 -16.79 -1.90 28.89
C ARG A 351 -16.47 -3.35 29.26
N SER A 352 -17.47 -4.23 29.27
CA SER A 352 -17.23 -5.65 29.55
C SER A 352 -16.32 -6.28 28.49
N LEU A 353 -16.58 -6.03 27.21
CA LEU A 353 -15.67 -6.48 26.13
C LEU A 353 -14.25 -5.92 26.28
N ALA A 354 -14.10 -4.67 26.72
CA ALA A 354 -12.81 -4.05 26.96
C ALA A 354 -12.05 -4.71 28.11
N GLU A 355 -12.76 -5.07 29.18
CA GLU A 355 -12.21 -5.82 30.33
C GLU A 355 -11.80 -7.24 29.89
N ASP A 356 -12.62 -7.94 29.10
CA ASP A 356 -12.33 -9.27 28.57
C ASP A 356 -11.10 -9.27 27.64
N LEU A 357 -11.05 -8.31 26.69
CA LEU A 357 -9.90 -8.17 25.80
C LEU A 357 -8.63 -7.88 26.59
N TYR A 358 -8.72 -6.99 27.59
CA TYR A 358 -7.58 -6.64 28.42
C TYR A 358 -7.09 -7.84 29.24
N ALA A 359 -8.01 -8.65 29.78
CA ALA A 359 -7.68 -9.89 30.47
C ALA A 359 -6.94 -10.88 29.55
N LEU A 360 -7.40 -11.07 28.31
CA LEU A 360 -6.75 -11.94 27.32
C LEU A 360 -5.34 -11.45 26.93
N VAL A 361 -5.18 -10.14 26.75
CA VAL A 361 -3.88 -9.52 26.46
C VAL A 361 -2.90 -9.71 27.63
N LEU A 362 -3.38 -9.58 28.88
CA LEU A 362 -2.59 -9.82 30.08
C LEU A 362 -2.23 -11.29 30.25
N GLU A 363 -3.20 -12.20 30.09
CA GLU A 363 -3.00 -13.65 30.23
C GLU A 363 -1.93 -14.15 29.25
N ARG A 364 -1.95 -13.66 28.02
CA ARG A 364 -0.97 -14.02 26.98
C ARG A 364 0.35 -13.28 27.10
N SER A 365 0.49 -12.33 28.03
CA SER A 365 1.70 -11.52 28.21
C SER A 365 2.14 -10.81 26.91
N VAL A 366 1.16 -10.28 26.18
CA VAL A 366 1.37 -9.58 24.90
C VAL A 366 0.98 -8.10 25.01
N THR A 367 1.37 -7.32 24.00
CA THR A 367 0.92 -5.95 23.77
C THR A 367 0.42 -5.85 22.34
N CYS A 368 -0.40 -4.85 22.02
CA CYS A 368 -0.77 -4.58 20.63
C CYS A 368 -0.38 -3.15 20.23
N SER A 369 -0.19 -2.96 18.93
CA SER A 369 0.09 -1.65 18.31
C SER A 369 -1.16 -0.96 17.79
N ARG A 370 -2.26 -1.72 17.63
CA ARG A 370 -3.54 -1.22 17.13
C ARG A 370 -4.71 -1.88 17.84
N LEU A 371 -5.85 -1.20 17.85
CA LEU A 371 -7.13 -1.65 18.36
C LEU A 371 -8.20 -1.41 17.29
N ARG A 372 -8.75 -2.46 16.71
CA ARG A 372 -9.88 -2.37 15.77
C ARG A 372 -11.19 -2.57 16.52
N ILE A 373 -12.11 -1.63 16.33
CA ILE A 373 -13.48 -1.69 16.79
C ILE A 373 -14.32 -1.99 15.56
N SER A 374 -15.23 -2.95 15.64
CA SER A 374 -16.16 -3.25 14.56
C SER A 374 -17.56 -3.51 15.08
N ALA A 375 -18.56 -3.08 14.34
CA ALA A 375 -19.96 -3.31 14.66
C ALA A 375 -20.74 -3.71 13.41
N HIS A 376 -21.83 -4.46 13.59
CA HIS A 376 -22.80 -4.71 12.54
C HIS A 376 -24.11 -4.04 12.92
N THR A 377 -24.73 -3.37 11.95
CA THR A 377 -26.05 -2.77 12.11
C THR A 377 -27.15 -3.77 11.74
N GLU A 378 -28.37 -3.51 12.19
CA GLU A 378 -29.57 -4.26 11.80
C GLU A 378 -29.82 -4.20 10.28
N SER A 379 -29.43 -3.10 9.63
CA SER A 379 -29.46 -2.94 8.17
C SER A 379 -28.43 -3.79 7.41
N GLY A 380 -27.62 -4.59 8.10
CA GLY A 380 -26.61 -5.47 7.50
C GLY A 380 -25.29 -4.77 7.15
N LEU A 381 -25.09 -3.54 7.62
CA LEU A 381 -23.91 -2.74 7.35
C LEU A 381 -22.80 -3.07 8.35
N ALA A 382 -21.60 -3.37 7.83
CA ALA A 382 -20.42 -3.61 8.64
C ALA A 382 -19.64 -2.29 8.83
N LEU A 383 -19.54 -1.85 10.08
CA LEU A 383 -18.79 -0.68 10.49
C LEU A 383 -17.47 -1.14 11.12
N SER A 384 -16.36 -0.49 10.78
CA SER A 384 -15.10 -0.77 11.45
C SER A 384 -14.18 0.46 11.48
N ARG A 385 -13.47 0.64 12.59
CA ARG A 385 -12.42 1.65 12.75
C ARG A 385 -11.24 1.10 13.52
N THR A 386 -10.03 1.46 13.11
CA THR A 386 -8.79 0.99 13.73
C THR A 386 -8.01 2.16 14.33
N TRP A 387 -7.72 2.05 15.62
CA TRP A 387 -6.97 3.02 16.43
C TRP A 387 -5.55 2.54 16.66
N ARG A 388 -4.57 3.44 16.72
CA ARG A 388 -3.21 3.08 17.15
C ARG A 388 -3.11 3.08 18.67
N THR A 389 -2.35 2.12 19.19
CA THR A 389 -2.00 1.98 20.61
C THR A 389 -0.50 2.12 20.84
N ASP A 390 0.23 2.65 19.84
CA ASP A 390 1.69 2.80 19.78
C ASP A 390 2.26 3.82 20.79
N ASP A 391 2.04 3.59 22.08
CA ASP A 391 2.66 4.32 23.18
C ASP A 391 3.43 3.34 24.08
N GLY A 392 4.58 2.88 23.55
CA GLY A 392 5.51 1.94 24.17
C GLY A 392 6.34 2.50 25.34
N ALA A 393 5.75 3.24 26.28
CA ALA A 393 6.45 3.62 27.51
C ALA A 393 5.47 3.87 28.67
N LEU A 394 5.29 2.85 29.51
CA LEU A 394 4.61 2.91 30.82
C LEU A 394 3.22 3.59 30.82
N GLY A 395 2.22 2.83 30.36
CA GLY A 395 0.81 3.18 30.51
C GLY A 395 -0.17 2.14 29.96
N GLY A 396 0.27 1.32 28.99
CA GLY A 396 -0.46 0.15 28.47
C GLY A 396 -1.81 0.44 27.81
N LEU A 397 -2.30 -0.51 27.00
CA LEU A 397 -3.75 -0.68 26.89
C LEU A 397 -4.27 -0.90 28.31
N SER A 398 -5.34 -0.22 28.69
CA SER A 398 -6.09 -0.53 29.91
C SER A 398 -7.55 -0.70 29.52
N ALA A 399 -8.30 -1.50 30.28
CA ALA A 399 -9.73 -1.66 30.04
C ALA A 399 -10.46 -0.30 29.99
N ALA A 400 -10.08 0.66 30.85
CA ALA A 400 -10.64 2.01 30.84
C ALA A 400 -10.36 2.75 29.51
N ARG A 401 -9.12 2.69 29.00
CA ARG A 401 -8.75 3.34 27.73
C ARG A 401 -9.42 2.70 26.53
N ILE A 402 -9.52 1.37 26.51
CA ILE A 402 -10.26 0.63 25.47
C ILE A 402 -11.74 1.05 25.52
N THR A 403 -12.34 1.12 26.71
CA THR A 403 -13.74 1.54 26.90
C THR A 403 -13.97 2.96 26.38
N ASP A 404 -13.10 3.91 26.72
CA ASP A 404 -13.21 5.30 26.24
C ASP A 404 -13.16 5.39 24.71
N ARG A 405 -12.23 4.66 24.08
CA ARG A 405 -12.11 4.60 22.60
C ARG A 405 -13.35 4.00 21.95
N VAL A 406 -13.90 2.93 22.53
CA VAL A 406 -15.13 2.30 22.01
C VAL A 406 -16.33 3.21 22.19
N ARG A 407 -16.46 3.89 23.34
CA ARG A 407 -17.52 4.89 23.56
C ARG A 407 -17.46 5.99 22.51
N TRP A 408 -16.30 6.59 22.29
CA TRP A 408 -16.14 7.63 21.26
C TRP A 408 -16.46 7.11 19.86
N GLN A 409 -16.07 5.87 19.57
CA GLN A 409 -16.40 5.25 18.29
C GLN A 409 -17.91 5.07 18.10
N LEU A 410 -18.59 4.60 19.13
CA LEU A 410 -20.03 4.39 19.14
C LEU A 410 -20.76 5.73 19.03
N GLU A 411 -20.26 6.79 19.66
CA GLU A 411 -20.78 8.15 19.50
C GLU A 411 -20.72 8.60 18.05
N GLY A 412 -19.61 8.34 17.35
CA GLY A 412 -19.47 8.64 15.92
C GLY A 412 -20.40 7.82 15.01
N TRP A 413 -20.69 6.56 15.35
CA TRP A 413 -21.55 5.68 14.53
C TRP A 413 -23.05 5.86 14.80
N LEU A 414 -23.43 6.10 16.05
CA LEU A 414 -24.84 6.21 16.48
C LEU A 414 -25.36 7.65 16.50
N SER A 415 -24.49 8.67 16.51
CA SER A 415 -24.93 10.07 16.52
C SER A 415 -25.05 10.64 15.10
N ALA A 416 -26.09 11.44 14.88
CA ALA A 416 -26.29 12.17 13.62
C ALA A 416 -25.35 13.38 13.42
N THR A 417 -24.50 13.68 14.40
CA THR A 417 -23.76 14.95 14.55
C THR A 417 -22.25 14.84 14.35
N GLY A 418 -21.70 13.65 14.04
CA GLY A 418 -20.28 13.47 13.71
C GLY A 418 -19.92 14.00 12.31
N VAL A 419 -18.62 14.23 12.04
CA VAL A 419 -18.15 14.62 10.70
C VAL A 419 -18.34 13.44 9.74
N ARG A 420 -19.44 13.46 8.98
CA ARG A 420 -19.79 12.45 7.98
C ARG A 420 -19.09 12.73 6.66
N GLY A 421 -18.55 11.69 6.03
CA GLY A 421 -18.14 11.74 4.63
C GLY A 421 -19.36 11.75 3.70
N GLU A 422 -19.21 12.32 2.51
CA GLU A 422 -20.18 12.14 1.41
C GLU A 422 -20.30 10.63 1.11
N GLY A 423 -21.43 10.02 1.48
CA GLY A 423 -21.70 8.58 1.28
C GLY A 423 -21.81 7.74 2.55
N ASP A 424 -21.71 8.32 3.75
CA ASP A 424 -21.93 7.57 5.00
C ASP A 424 -23.40 7.15 5.16
N PRO A 425 -23.67 5.88 5.51
CA PRO A 425 -25.04 5.35 5.65
C PRO A 425 -25.78 5.93 6.86
N GLU A 426 -27.12 5.87 6.82
CA GLU A 426 -27.95 6.31 7.94
C GLU A 426 -27.68 5.50 9.22
N PRO A 427 -27.75 6.15 10.41
CA PRO A 427 -27.51 5.49 11.67
C PRO A 427 -28.58 4.42 11.90
N SER A 428 -28.14 3.19 12.17
CA SER A 428 -28.98 2.00 12.33
C SER A 428 -28.60 1.27 13.62
N PRO A 429 -29.56 0.63 14.32
CA PRO A 429 -29.29 -0.09 15.57
C PRO A 429 -28.17 -1.12 15.41
N LEU A 430 -27.31 -1.25 16.42
CA LEU A 430 -26.21 -2.22 16.41
C LEU A 430 -26.70 -3.59 16.89
N VAL A 431 -26.40 -4.65 16.13
CA VAL A 431 -26.71 -6.05 16.46
C VAL A 431 -25.49 -6.85 16.90
N ARG A 432 -24.28 -6.33 16.64
CA ARG A 432 -23.02 -6.96 17.05
C ARG A 432 -21.96 -5.90 17.31
N LEU A 433 -21.14 -6.12 18.34
CA LEU A 433 -19.96 -5.30 18.65
C LEU A 433 -18.76 -6.21 18.89
N ALA A 434 -17.62 -5.86 18.32
CA ALA A 434 -16.36 -6.57 18.49
C ALA A 434 -15.18 -5.61 18.68
N ILE A 435 -14.23 -6.02 19.51
CA ILE A 435 -12.98 -5.30 19.77
C ILE A 435 -11.82 -6.26 19.51
N THR A 436 -10.89 -5.88 18.65
CA THR A 436 -9.73 -6.70 18.24
C THR A 436 -8.43 -5.94 18.47
N ALA A 437 -7.53 -6.53 19.27
CA ALA A 437 -6.14 -6.09 19.40
C ALA A 437 -5.34 -6.58 18.17
N GLU A 438 -4.81 -5.64 17.40
CA GLU A 438 -4.07 -5.89 16.16
C GLU A 438 -2.58 -5.56 16.29
N GLY A 439 -1.76 -6.29 15.52
CA GLY A 439 -0.31 -6.10 15.57
C GLY A 439 0.22 -6.44 16.96
N VAL A 440 -0.19 -7.61 17.43
CA VAL A 440 0.15 -8.18 18.72
C VAL A 440 1.61 -8.62 18.71
N VAL A 441 2.34 -8.26 19.77
CA VAL A 441 3.75 -8.62 19.99
C VAL A 441 3.95 -8.99 21.45
N ALA A 442 4.85 -9.93 21.74
CA ALA A 442 5.20 -10.29 23.11
C ALA A 442 5.61 -9.05 23.92
N ALA A 443 5.15 -8.93 25.17
CA ALA A 443 5.39 -7.73 25.97
C ALA A 443 6.88 -7.45 26.21
N GLY A 444 7.71 -8.49 26.28
CA GLY A 444 9.17 -8.38 26.39
C GLY A 444 9.89 -7.93 25.09
N ALA A 445 9.22 -7.98 23.94
CA ALA A 445 9.79 -7.55 22.66
C ALA A 445 9.69 -6.03 22.45
N GLN A 446 8.90 -5.32 23.26
CA GLN A 446 8.94 -3.85 23.33
C GLN A 446 10.17 -3.40 24.13
N GLN A 447 11.32 -3.32 23.47
CA GLN A 447 12.40 -2.49 23.97
C GLN A 447 12.01 -1.03 23.79
N GLY A 448 11.93 -0.28 24.90
CA GLY A 448 11.83 1.17 24.86
C GLY A 448 12.94 1.75 23.99
N ARG A 449 12.66 2.86 23.30
CA ARG A 449 13.67 3.51 22.44
C ARG A 449 14.92 3.81 23.27
N LEU A 450 16.06 3.27 22.85
CA LEU A 450 17.36 3.45 23.53
C LEU A 450 17.82 4.92 23.51
N TRP A 451 17.27 5.73 22.61
CA TRP A 451 17.45 7.18 22.51
C TRP A 451 16.11 7.85 22.22
N GLY A 452 15.79 8.94 22.91
CA GLY A 452 14.49 9.61 22.77
C GLY A 452 13.32 8.79 23.36
N ALA A 453 13.51 8.23 24.56
CA ALA A 453 12.36 7.83 25.37
C ALA A 453 11.41 9.04 25.48
N ALA A 454 10.11 8.81 25.34
CA ALA A 454 9.11 9.86 25.52
C ALA A 454 9.41 10.59 26.83
N SER A 455 9.88 11.83 26.73
CA SER A 455 10.25 12.60 27.90
C SER A 455 8.99 12.80 28.75
N GLY A 456 9.13 13.08 30.04
CA GLY A 456 7.99 13.36 30.91
C GLY A 456 7.07 14.45 30.34
N ASP A 457 7.65 15.39 29.57
CA ASP A 457 6.94 16.48 28.89
C ASP A 457 6.18 16.01 27.64
N GLU A 458 6.73 15.10 26.82
CA GLU A 458 6.00 14.50 25.69
C GLU A 458 4.79 13.68 26.18
N LEU A 459 4.97 12.91 27.25
CA LEU A 459 3.89 12.16 27.90
C LEU A 459 2.86 13.10 28.57
N ARG A 460 3.29 14.25 29.09
CA ARG A 460 2.38 15.26 29.64
C ARG A 460 1.58 15.94 28.53
N ALA A 461 2.22 16.34 27.43
CA ALA A 461 1.56 16.91 26.26
C ALA A 461 0.52 15.94 25.69
N ARG A 462 0.87 14.66 25.52
CA ARG A 462 -0.08 13.63 25.07
C ARG A 462 -1.28 13.46 26.00
N ARG A 463 -1.06 13.36 27.31
CA ARG A 463 -2.17 13.29 28.29
C ARG A 463 -3.07 14.53 28.27
N VAL A 464 -2.50 15.70 27.99
CA VAL A 464 -3.28 16.93 27.80
C VAL A 464 -4.12 16.81 26.53
N THR A 465 -3.54 16.35 25.41
CA THR A 465 -4.27 16.14 24.15
C THR A 465 -5.40 15.11 24.31
N GLU A 466 -5.15 13.99 24.98
CA GLU A 466 -6.19 12.98 25.29
C GLU A 466 -7.30 13.56 26.16
N ARG A 467 -6.96 14.39 27.16
CA ARG A 467 -7.94 15.06 28.01
C ARG A 467 -8.77 16.08 27.23
N VAL A 468 -8.13 16.87 26.36
CA VAL A 468 -8.82 17.83 25.49
C VAL A 468 -9.75 17.10 24.53
N GLN A 469 -9.34 15.95 23.96
CA GLN A 469 -10.20 15.10 23.13
C GLN A 469 -11.38 14.53 23.92
N GLY A 470 -11.18 14.17 25.20
CA GLY A 470 -12.27 13.77 26.09
C GLY A 470 -13.29 14.89 26.39
N ILE A 471 -12.88 16.16 26.27
CA ILE A 471 -13.76 17.33 26.47
C ILE A 471 -14.46 17.73 25.17
N LEU A 472 -13.74 17.70 24.04
CA LEU A 472 -14.21 18.18 22.74
C LEU A 472 -14.85 17.09 21.86
N GLY A 473 -14.75 15.82 22.25
CA GLY A 473 -15.18 14.67 21.45
C GLY A 473 -14.09 14.16 20.50
N GLY A 474 -14.30 12.96 19.96
CA GLY A 474 -13.32 12.25 19.13
C GLY A 474 -12.82 13.05 17.91
N ASP A 475 -13.73 13.79 17.27
CA ASP A 475 -13.46 14.61 16.08
C ASP A 475 -12.99 16.05 16.41
N GLY A 476 -13.03 16.45 17.69
CA GLY A 476 -12.68 17.80 18.13
C GLY A 476 -11.18 18.10 18.20
N VAL A 477 -10.34 17.07 18.12
CA VAL A 477 -8.88 17.19 18.10
C VAL A 477 -8.33 16.50 16.87
N LEU A 478 -7.64 17.25 16.01
CA LEU A 478 -7.20 16.79 14.70
C LEU A 478 -5.66 16.74 14.61
N SER A 479 -5.16 15.79 13.83
CA SER A 479 -3.78 15.69 13.37
C SER A 479 -3.72 16.02 11.88
N ALA A 480 -2.70 16.75 11.44
CA ALA A 480 -2.50 17.09 10.05
C ALA A 480 -1.49 16.14 9.39
N THR A 481 -1.84 15.64 8.22
CA THR A 481 -0.96 14.85 7.35
C THR A 481 -0.95 15.45 5.95
N LEU A 482 0.13 15.24 5.19
CA LEU A 482 0.20 15.70 3.81
C LEU A 482 -0.56 14.76 2.88
N GLN A 483 -1.26 15.34 1.92
CA GLN A 483 -1.91 14.63 0.82
C GLN A 483 -1.67 15.35 -0.51
N GLY A 484 -1.95 14.68 -1.63
CA GLY A 484 -1.95 15.32 -2.93
C GLY A 484 -3.06 16.37 -3.04
N GLY A 485 -2.84 17.43 -3.82
CA GLY A 485 -3.80 18.51 -3.94
C GLY A 485 -3.33 19.66 -4.84
N ARG A 486 -4.28 20.44 -5.35
CA ARG A 486 -4.00 21.56 -6.27
C ARG A 486 -3.83 22.89 -5.53
N SER A 487 -4.63 23.12 -4.48
CA SER A 487 -4.48 24.27 -3.58
C SER A 487 -3.65 23.93 -2.33
N ALA A 488 -3.16 24.94 -1.62
CA ALA A 488 -2.48 24.76 -0.34
C ALA A 488 -3.41 24.09 0.70
N ARG A 489 -4.71 24.43 0.69
CA ARG A 489 -5.72 23.82 1.57
C ARG A 489 -5.96 22.35 1.25
N ASP A 490 -5.94 21.99 -0.03
CA ASP A 490 -6.11 20.61 -0.47
C ASP A 490 -5.00 19.68 -0.01
N GLN A 491 -3.78 20.19 0.10
CA GLN A 491 -2.60 19.39 0.42
C GLN A 491 -2.52 18.98 1.89
N VAL A 492 -3.46 19.47 2.72
CA VAL A 492 -3.61 19.08 4.13
C VAL A 492 -4.76 18.10 4.27
N HIS A 493 -4.49 16.96 4.89
CA HIS A 493 -5.48 15.97 5.30
C HIS A 493 -5.54 15.96 6.82
N LEU A 494 -6.65 16.46 7.35
CA LEU A 494 -6.94 16.46 8.78
C LEU A 494 -7.62 15.14 9.14
N VAL A 495 -7.08 14.44 10.12
CA VAL A 495 -7.66 13.22 10.69
C VAL A 495 -7.82 13.38 12.20
N PRO A 496 -8.86 12.80 12.82
CA PRO A 496 -8.95 12.78 14.27
C PRO A 496 -7.66 12.27 14.93
N TRP A 497 -7.26 12.89 16.03
CA TRP A 497 -6.04 12.54 16.73
C TRP A 497 -6.08 11.09 17.22
N GLY A 498 -5.12 10.28 16.76
CA GLY A 498 -5.01 8.84 17.05
C GLY A 498 -5.60 7.92 15.98
N ASP A 499 -6.35 8.44 15.01
CA ASP A 499 -6.89 7.67 13.89
C ASP A 499 -5.88 7.49 12.76
N THR A 500 -6.02 6.40 12.01
CA THR A 500 -5.26 6.16 10.77
C THR A 500 -6.22 6.02 9.59
N HIS A 501 -6.47 7.12 8.89
CA HIS A 501 -7.13 7.09 7.59
C HIS A 501 -6.07 7.36 6.52
N PRO A 502 -5.94 6.47 5.51
CA PRO A 502 -5.06 6.77 4.39
C PRO A 502 -5.51 8.08 3.75
N ALA A 503 -4.55 8.95 3.42
CA ALA A 503 -4.85 10.17 2.70
C ALA A 503 -5.58 9.80 1.39
N PRO A 504 -6.77 10.38 1.12
CA PRO A 504 -7.56 10.00 -0.05
C PRO A 504 -6.86 10.37 -1.36
N ARG A 505 -5.93 11.34 -1.31
CA ARG A 505 -5.20 11.85 -2.48
C ARG A 505 -3.72 11.51 -2.38
N ALA A 506 -3.23 10.70 -3.32
CA ALA A 506 -1.83 10.32 -3.39
C ALA A 506 -0.93 11.50 -3.79
N LEU A 507 0.20 11.64 -3.12
CA LEU A 507 1.15 12.76 -3.30
C LEU A 507 1.82 12.77 -4.69
N ASP A 508 2.01 11.59 -5.28
CA ASP A 508 2.77 11.35 -6.51
C ASP A 508 1.96 11.49 -7.80
N ARG A 509 0.65 11.75 -7.70
CA ARG A 509 -0.20 11.98 -8.87
C ARG A 509 0.11 13.34 -9.49
N PRO A 510 -0.02 13.48 -10.82
CA PRO A 510 0.02 14.80 -11.42
C PRO A 510 -1.20 15.60 -10.94
N TRP A 511 -0.95 16.80 -10.42
CA TRP A 511 -1.97 17.76 -9.98
C TRP A 511 -1.97 18.96 -10.93
N PRO A 512 -2.64 18.90 -12.10
CA PRO A 512 -2.72 20.04 -13.01
C PRO A 512 -3.30 21.26 -12.31
N GLY A 513 -2.62 22.41 -12.41
CA GLY A 513 -3.01 23.62 -11.69
C GLY A 513 -2.49 23.69 -10.25
N GLN A 514 -1.61 22.76 -9.84
CA GLN A 514 -0.90 22.84 -8.57
C GLN A 514 0.01 24.08 -8.55
N LEU A 515 -0.03 24.79 -7.42
CA LEU A 515 0.86 25.92 -7.18
C LEU A 515 2.34 25.49 -7.21
N PRO A 516 3.21 26.28 -7.86
CA PRO A 516 4.64 26.00 -7.84
C PRO A 516 5.21 26.16 -6.42
N GLN A 517 6.32 25.46 -6.16
CA GLN A 517 7.10 25.67 -4.95
C GLN A 517 7.71 27.09 -4.93
N PRO A 518 7.92 27.69 -3.75
CA PRO A 518 7.69 27.14 -2.41
C PRO A 518 6.20 27.06 -2.05
N ALA A 519 5.83 26.16 -1.13
CA ALA A 519 4.50 26.16 -0.53
C ALA A 519 4.38 27.29 0.51
N PRO A 520 3.18 27.91 0.66
CA PRO A 520 2.97 28.91 1.70
C PRO A 520 3.05 28.29 3.10
N ALA A 521 3.56 29.07 4.07
CA ALA A 521 3.73 28.65 5.45
C ALA A 521 2.41 28.65 6.23
N THR A 522 1.56 29.63 5.96
CA THR A 522 0.33 29.88 6.74
C THR A 522 -0.88 29.95 5.81
N VAL A 523 -1.91 29.14 6.06
CA VAL A 523 -3.19 29.15 5.33
C VAL A 523 -4.32 29.50 6.32
N PRO A 524 -4.92 30.70 6.23
CA PRO A 524 -6.02 31.10 7.10
C PRO A 524 -7.23 30.16 7.01
N ALA A 525 -7.97 30.00 8.11
CA ALA A 525 -9.20 29.18 8.11
C ALA A 525 -10.23 29.71 7.10
N GLU A 526 -10.39 31.02 7.05
CA GLU A 526 -11.22 31.74 6.07
C GLU A 526 -10.35 32.69 5.25
N PRO A 527 -10.41 32.66 3.90
CA PRO A 527 -9.70 33.63 3.07
C PRO A 527 -10.20 35.04 3.35
N ALA A 528 -9.29 36.02 3.41
CA ALA A 528 -9.66 37.41 3.64
C ALA A 528 -9.90 38.14 2.31
N ASP A 529 -10.97 38.90 2.19
CA ASP A 529 -11.22 39.74 1.01
C ASP A 529 -10.15 40.82 0.87
N VAL A 530 -9.62 40.98 -0.33
CA VAL A 530 -8.62 41.99 -0.66
C VAL A 530 -8.95 42.65 -2.00
N THR A 531 -8.40 43.83 -2.24
CA THR A 531 -8.49 44.48 -3.55
C THR A 531 -7.09 44.69 -4.11
N LEU A 532 -6.81 44.10 -5.27
CA LEU A 532 -5.56 44.31 -5.99
C LEU A 532 -5.75 45.42 -7.02
N LEU A 533 -4.94 46.47 -6.95
CA LEU A 533 -5.00 47.64 -7.82
C LEU A 533 -3.73 47.78 -8.66
N ASP A 534 -3.88 48.34 -9.85
CA ASP A 534 -2.75 48.72 -10.71
C ASP A 534 -2.15 50.08 -10.34
N ALA A 535 -1.15 50.52 -11.11
CA ALA A 535 -0.46 51.80 -10.88
C ALA A 535 -1.37 53.03 -11.07
N GLN A 536 -2.50 52.87 -11.77
CA GLN A 536 -3.50 53.91 -12.01
C GLN A 536 -4.59 53.91 -10.92
N GLY A 537 -4.59 52.92 -10.03
CA GLY A 537 -5.57 52.77 -8.96
C GLY A 537 -6.83 52.01 -9.37
N GLU A 538 -6.83 51.38 -10.54
CA GLU A 538 -7.93 50.57 -11.04
C GLU A 538 -7.80 49.10 -10.59
N PRO A 539 -8.91 48.37 -10.35
CA PRO A 539 -8.85 46.96 -9.99
C PRO A 539 -8.19 46.09 -11.06
N VAL A 540 -7.23 45.26 -10.64
CA VAL A 540 -6.60 44.27 -11.52
C VAL A 540 -7.58 43.14 -11.79
N LEU A 541 -7.96 42.94 -13.04
CA LEU A 541 -8.82 41.85 -13.50
C LEU A 541 -8.00 40.84 -14.29
N VAL A 542 -8.37 39.56 -14.23
CA VAL A 542 -7.76 38.52 -15.08
C VAL A 542 -8.75 38.11 -16.16
N ASN A 543 -8.35 38.25 -17.42
CA ASN A 543 -9.21 37.89 -18.56
C ASN A 543 -9.11 36.39 -18.91
N VAL A 544 -9.94 35.95 -19.86
CA VAL A 544 -10.01 34.54 -20.31
C VAL A 544 -8.71 34.00 -20.93
N ARG A 545 -7.77 34.87 -21.31
CA ARG A 545 -6.44 34.51 -21.84
C ARG A 545 -5.36 34.53 -20.75
N LEU A 546 -5.76 34.63 -19.48
CA LEU A 546 -4.85 34.71 -18.33
C LEU A 546 -3.92 35.93 -18.38
N ALA A 547 -4.37 37.03 -19.00
CA ALA A 547 -3.68 38.31 -18.92
C ALA A 547 -4.35 39.20 -17.87
N THR A 548 -3.54 39.90 -17.09
CA THR A 548 -4.00 40.90 -16.12
C THR A 548 -4.34 42.21 -16.86
N SER A 549 -5.36 42.95 -16.40
CA SER A 549 -5.75 44.24 -16.98
C SER A 549 -4.71 45.34 -16.78
N GLY A 550 -3.89 45.21 -15.73
CA GLY A 550 -2.76 46.06 -15.38
C GLY A 550 -1.75 45.29 -14.53
N GLU A 551 -0.58 45.87 -14.30
CA GLU A 551 0.41 45.30 -13.38
C GLU A 551 -0.01 45.55 -11.91
N PRO A 552 -0.04 44.51 -11.06
CA PRO A 552 -0.26 44.66 -9.62
C PRO A 552 0.71 45.67 -8.99
N ALA A 553 0.17 46.75 -8.41
CA ALA A 553 0.97 47.83 -7.82
C ALA A 553 0.60 48.11 -6.35
N VAL A 554 -0.68 47.97 -5.99
CA VAL A 554 -1.16 48.24 -4.62
C VAL A 554 -2.12 47.14 -4.17
N LEU A 555 -1.90 46.59 -2.98
CA LEU A 555 -2.83 45.67 -2.33
C LEU A 555 -3.57 46.41 -1.21
N VAL A 556 -4.90 46.40 -1.26
CA VAL A 556 -5.76 46.92 -0.19
C VAL A 556 -6.30 45.74 0.62
N THR A 557 -5.98 45.72 1.90
CA THR A 557 -6.43 44.73 2.88
C THR A 557 -7.20 45.44 4.00
N ALA A 558 -7.77 44.67 4.92
CA ALA A 558 -8.41 45.22 6.13
C ALA A 558 -7.42 46.04 7.00
N SER A 559 -6.12 45.74 6.96
CA SER A 559 -5.10 46.44 7.76
C SER A 559 -4.60 47.73 7.10
N GLY A 560 -4.89 47.94 5.82
CA GLY A 560 -4.47 49.15 5.10
C GLY A 560 -4.10 48.90 3.64
N ARG A 561 -3.46 49.91 3.04
CA ARG A 561 -2.93 49.85 1.67
C ARG A 561 -1.44 49.57 1.72
N HIS A 562 -1.01 48.57 0.97
CA HIS A 562 0.37 48.08 0.92
C HIS A 562 0.87 48.17 -0.51
N ARG A 563 2.14 48.52 -0.70
CA ARG A 563 2.72 48.63 -2.04
C ARG A 563 3.25 47.27 -2.49
N VAL A 564 2.88 46.84 -3.69
CA VAL A 564 3.39 45.59 -4.27
C VAL A 564 4.77 45.87 -4.87
N THR A 565 5.80 45.19 -4.37
CA THR A 565 7.19 45.32 -4.82
C THR A 565 7.59 44.25 -5.84
N GLY A 566 6.89 43.12 -5.86
CA GLY A 566 7.05 42.05 -6.83
C GLY A 566 5.81 41.17 -6.92
N TRP A 567 5.62 40.50 -8.05
CA TRP A 567 4.50 39.56 -8.22
C TRP A 567 4.84 38.46 -9.24
N ALA A 568 4.15 37.32 -9.14
CA ALA A 568 4.30 36.18 -10.04
C ALA A 568 2.95 35.49 -10.30
N GLY A 569 2.84 34.85 -11.47
CA GLY A 569 1.61 34.26 -12.00
C GLY A 569 1.17 34.96 -13.29
N PRO A 570 -0.10 34.86 -13.71
CA PRO A 570 -1.21 34.15 -13.07
C PRO A 570 -1.21 32.63 -13.32
N TRP A 571 -1.48 31.83 -12.29
CA TRP A 571 -1.66 30.38 -12.41
C TRP A 571 -3.13 29.99 -12.38
N PRO A 572 -3.68 29.41 -13.47
CA PRO A 572 -5.08 29.02 -13.51
C PRO A 572 -5.33 27.70 -12.78
N LEU A 573 -6.45 27.64 -12.05
CA LEU A 573 -7.04 26.42 -11.54
C LEU A 573 -8.47 26.31 -12.07
N ALA A 574 -8.71 25.31 -12.93
CA ALA A 574 -10.03 25.01 -13.46
C ALA A 574 -10.41 23.57 -13.08
N GLU A 575 -11.40 23.44 -12.20
CA GLU A 575 -11.92 22.15 -11.75
C GLU A 575 -13.35 21.94 -12.21
N ARG A 576 -13.69 20.68 -12.51
CA ARG A 576 -15.06 20.22 -12.81
C ARG A 576 -15.80 21.13 -13.81
N TRP A 577 -15.09 21.64 -14.82
CA TRP A 577 -15.58 22.67 -15.74
C TRP A 577 -16.81 22.27 -16.56
N TRP A 578 -17.13 20.97 -16.58
CA TRP A 578 -18.30 20.38 -17.24
C TRP A 578 -19.48 20.11 -16.30
N GLY A 579 -19.38 20.42 -15.00
CA GLY A 579 -20.41 20.11 -14.00
C GLY A 579 -20.87 21.34 -13.21
N GLU A 580 -21.93 21.16 -12.43
CA GLU A 580 -22.53 22.23 -11.61
C GLU A 580 -21.61 22.71 -10.47
N THR A 581 -20.60 21.91 -10.11
CA THR A 581 -19.57 22.26 -9.11
C THR A 581 -18.29 22.81 -9.76
N ALA A 582 -18.38 23.40 -10.95
CA ALA A 582 -17.26 24.00 -11.65
C ALA A 582 -16.61 25.11 -10.80
N GLN A 583 -15.29 25.00 -10.59
CA GLN A 583 -14.51 26.04 -9.94
C GLN A 583 -13.47 26.58 -10.91
N ARG A 584 -13.42 27.90 -11.07
CA ARG A 584 -12.39 28.59 -11.84
C ARG A 584 -11.77 29.65 -10.95
N ARG A 585 -10.49 29.48 -10.66
CA ARG A 585 -9.69 30.38 -9.84
C ARG A 585 -8.39 30.72 -10.56
N VAL A 586 -7.85 31.87 -10.26
CA VAL A 586 -6.52 32.28 -10.73
C VAL A 586 -5.69 32.70 -9.53
N TYR A 587 -4.51 32.12 -9.39
CA TYR A 587 -3.58 32.48 -8.32
C TYR A 587 -2.52 33.47 -8.78
N VAL A 588 -2.22 34.43 -7.92
CA VAL A 588 -1.11 35.37 -8.06
C VAL A 588 -0.35 35.43 -6.74
N GLN A 589 0.97 35.38 -6.79
CA GLN A 589 1.82 35.67 -5.65
C GLN A 589 2.19 37.15 -5.69
N VAL A 590 2.13 37.83 -4.56
CA VAL A 590 2.57 39.22 -4.42
C VAL A 590 3.54 39.33 -3.25
N VAL A 591 4.54 40.21 -3.40
CA VAL A 591 5.45 40.62 -2.33
C VAL A 591 5.14 42.07 -2.03
N LEU A 592 4.95 42.39 -0.75
CA LEU A 592 4.65 43.72 -0.27
C LEU A 592 5.92 44.50 0.05
N ASP A 593 5.78 45.76 0.47
CA ASP A 593 6.88 46.65 0.83
C ASP A 593 7.47 46.39 2.22
N ASP A 594 6.81 45.57 3.02
CA ASP A 594 7.30 45.04 4.31
C ASP A 594 7.92 43.64 4.18
N ASP A 595 8.25 43.21 2.95
CA ASP A 595 8.75 41.88 2.58
C ASP A 595 7.75 40.72 2.86
N THR A 596 6.51 41.00 3.25
CA THR A 596 5.47 39.97 3.38
C THR A 596 5.08 39.45 2.00
N ALA A 597 5.13 38.12 1.82
CA ALA A 597 4.68 37.47 0.60
C ALA A 597 3.31 36.79 0.80
N LEU A 598 2.38 37.07 -0.12
CA LEU A 598 0.99 36.60 -0.06
C LEU A 598 0.60 35.83 -1.31
N LEU A 599 -0.24 34.81 -1.13
CA LEU A 599 -0.94 34.11 -2.21
C LEU A 599 -2.36 34.67 -2.33
N LEU A 600 -2.66 35.29 -3.46
CA LEU A 600 -3.98 35.80 -3.79
C LEU A 600 -4.69 34.87 -4.76
N ALA A 601 -6.01 34.71 -4.60
CA ALA A 601 -6.86 34.03 -5.56
C ALA A 601 -7.94 34.96 -6.11
N CYS A 602 -8.11 34.96 -7.43
CA CYS A 602 -9.20 35.64 -8.12
C CYS A 602 -10.28 34.63 -8.50
N THR A 603 -11.51 34.86 -8.03
CA THR A 603 -12.71 34.10 -8.42
C THR A 603 -13.81 35.08 -8.83
N GLY A 604 -14.33 34.97 -10.05
CA GLY A 604 -15.40 35.87 -10.52
C GLY A 604 -15.03 37.36 -10.52
N GLY A 605 -13.73 37.69 -10.61
CA GLY A 605 -13.24 39.07 -10.56
C GLY A 605 -12.99 39.63 -9.15
N GLN A 606 -13.29 38.86 -8.10
CA GLN A 606 -12.99 39.23 -6.72
C GLN A 606 -11.70 38.57 -6.24
N TRP A 607 -10.89 39.31 -5.48
CA TRP A 607 -9.62 38.82 -4.94
C TRP A 607 -9.75 38.47 -3.46
N THR A 608 -9.17 37.34 -3.07
CA THR A 608 -9.01 36.92 -1.68
C THR A 608 -7.57 36.59 -1.39
N CYS A 609 -7.13 36.82 -0.16
CA CYS A 609 -5.86 36.34 0.38
C CYS A 609 -6.04 34.91 0.89
N GLU A 610 -5.44 33.95 0.20
CA GLU A 610 -5.57 32.51 0.48
C GLU A 610 -4.46 31.97 1.39
N ALA A 611 -3.25 32.54 1.33
CA ALA A 611 -2.12 32.06 2.14
C ALA A 611 -0.99 33.10 2.27
N LEU A 612 -0.07 32.87 3.21
CA LEU A 612 1.12 33.68 3.48
C LEU A 612 2.39 32.83 3.38
N TYR A 613 3.46 33.39 2.84
CA TYR A 613 4.80 32.81 2.80
C TYR A 613 5.66 33.56 3.85
N ASP A 614 5.68 33.07 5.09
CA ASP A 614 6.50 33.62 6.17
C ASP A 614 8.01 33.37 5.96
#